data_AF-A0AAW0AIT6-F1
#
_entry.id   AF-A0AAW0AIT6-F1
#
_cell.length_a   1.000
_cell.length_b   1.000
_cell.length_c   1.000
_cell.angle_alpha   90.00
_cell.angle_beta   90.00
_cell.angle_gamma   90.00
#
_symmetry.space_group_name_H-M   'P 1'
#
loop_
_entity.id
_entity.type
_entity.pdbx_description
1 polymer ?
#
loop_
_entity_poly.entity_id
_entity_poly.type
_entity_poly.pdbx_seq_one_letter_code
_entity_poly.pdbx_strand_id
1 'polypeptide(L)'
;MIYSPIPTSNAWRALQTSSVFFCTAFNFGTNIWTFKHRDVLNLAFGWCAVQALGRFDHTKGGHLVLWDLKLVVEFPHGALILLPSATVAHSNVPVQEGEERLSFTQFSAGGIFRFLDNHCKTEKQLAEADPMEYARLMELKTARWEMGLSLLSTMDDLTTESREGELDRRVRR
;
A
#
# COMPACT_ATOMS: atom_id res chain seq x y z
N MET A 1 -2.23 7.82 -15.97
CA MET A 1 -2.67 6.41 -15.84
C MET A 1 -2.76 5.86 -17.25
N ILE A 2 -1.69 5.20 -17.72
CA ILE A 2 -1.68 4.61 -19.07
C ILE A 2 -2.26 3.20 -18.91
N TYR A 3 -3.45 2.98 -19.46
CA TYR A 3 -4.03 1.65 -19.57
C TYR A 3 -3.28 0.92 -20.69
N SER A 4 -2.35 0.05 -20.34
CA SER A 4 -1.73 -0.86 -21.31
C SER A 4 -2.66 -2.08 -21.50
N PRO A 5 -2.92 -2.54 -22.73
CA PRO A 5 -3.74 -3.73 -22.95
C PRO A 5 -3.11 -4.95 -22.27
N ILE A 6 -3.94 -5.73 -21.57
CA ILE A 6 -3.54 -6.92 -20.81
C ILE A 6 -2.96 -7.96 -21.79
N PRO A 7 -1.65 -8.31 -21.69
CA PRO A 7 -1.08 -9.38 -22.50
C PRO A 7 -1.57 -10.75 -21.99
N THR A 8 -1.86 -11.67 -22.91
CA THR A 8 -2.52 -12.97 -22.69
C THR A 8 -1.68 -14.05 -22.02
N SER A 9 -0.62 -13.71 -21.27
CA SER A 9 0.21 -14.72 -20.60
C SER A 9 -0.36 -15.18 -19.25
N ASN A 10 -0.33 -16.50 -19.00
CA ASN A 10 -0.85 -17.14 -17.79
C ASN A 10 -0.17 -16.69 -16.48
N ALA A 11 0.99 -16.03 -16.57
CA ALA A 11 1.73 -15.53 -15.41
C ALA A 11 1.00 -14.39 -14.67
N TRP A 12 0.25 -13.54 -15.38
CA TRP A 12 -0.48 -12.41 -14.77
C TRP A 12 -1.69 -12.86 -13.96
N ARG A 13 -2.39 -13.90 -14.40
CA ARG A 13 -3.53 -14.47 -13.65
C ARG A 13 -3.08 -14.97 -12.27
N ALA A 14 -1.91 -15.60 -12.18
CA ALA A 14 -1.40 -16.14 -10.92
C ALA A 14 -1.09 -15.07 -9.86
N LEU A 15 -0.57 -13.90 -10.28
CA LEU A 15 -0.26 -12.78 -9.38
C LEU A 15 -1.53 -12.18 -8.76
N GLN A 16 -2.63 -12.11 -9.50
CA GLN A 16 -3.87 -11.49 -9.01
C GLN A 16 -4.74 -12.45 -8.19
N THR A 17 -4.71 -13.76 -8.46
CA THR A 17 -5.51 -14.75 -7.72
C THR A 17 -4.96 -15.08 -6.33
N SER A 18 -3.73 -14.67 -6.02
CA SER A 18 -3.04 -14.96 -4.75
C SER A 18 -2.66 -13.69 -3.95
N SER A 19 -2.94 -12.51 -4.49
CA SER A 19 -2.69 -11.23 -3.83
C SER A 19 -3.88 -10.82 -2.96
N VAL A 20 -3.60 -10.37 -1.73
CA VAL A 20 -4.61 -9.74 -0.86
C VAL A 20 -4.95 -8.29 -1.28
N PHE A 21 -4.16 -7.72 -2.20
CA PHE A 21 -4.37 -6.39 -2.77
C PHE A 21 -5.14 -6.46 -4.09
N PHE A 22 -6.05 -5.51 -4.32
CA PHE A 22 -6.86 -5.44 -5.54
C PHE A 22 -6.12 -4.86 -6.75
N CYS A 23 -5.05 -4.10 -6.51
CA CYS A 23 -4.31 -3.40 -7.55
C CYS A 23 -2.81 -3.67 -7.42
N THR A 24 -2.12 -3.58 -8.55
CA THR A 24 -0.68 -3.58 -8.61
C THR A 24 -0.18 -2.59 -9.67
N ALA A 25 0.98 -1.99 -9.44
CA ALA A 25 1.65 -1.14 -10.40
C ALA A 25 3.14 -1.43 -10.47
N PHE A 26 3.66 -1.50 -11.70
CA PHE A 26 5.08 -1.57 -11.99
C PHE A 26 5.55 -0.19 -12.42
N ASN A 27 6.53 0.35 -11.70
CA ASN A 27 7.16 1.61 -12.04
C ASN A 27 8.46 1.30 -12.79
N PHE A 28 8.35 1.27 -14.13
CA PHE A 28 9.45 0.96 -15.04
C PHE A 28 10.26 2.20 -15.43
N GLY A 29 11.57 2.02 -15.64
CA GLY A 29 12.53 3.03 -16.10
C GLY A 29 13.92 2.79 -15.51
N THR A 30 14.94 3.50 -15.99
CA THR A 30 16.32 3.34 -15.49
C THR A 30 16.52 4.03 -14.15
N ASN A 31 15.98 5.23 -13.93
CA ASN A 31 16.11 5.95 -12.66
C ASN A 31 14.74 6.43 -12.15
N ILE A 32 13.95 5.52 -11.59
CA ILE A 32 12.62 5.86 -11.08
C ILE A 32 12.66 6.34 -9.64
N TRP A 33 12.25 7.58 -9.46
CA TRP A 33 12.07 8.21 -8.17
C TRP A 33 10.85 9.13 -8.14
N THR A 34 10.47 9.50 -6.92
CA THR A 34 9.21 10.21 -6.66
C THR A 34 9.48 11.45 -5.83
N PHE A 35 8.72 12.52 -6.10
CA PHE A 35 8.62 13.62 -5.16
C PHE A 35 7.81 13.19 -3.93
N LYS A 36 7.91 13.96 -2.84
CA LYS A 36 7.07 13.77 -1.64
C LYS A 36 5.60 13.73 -2.03
N HIS A 37 4.91 12.65 -1.70
CA HIS A 37 3.48 12.49 -1.98
C HIS A 37 2.80 11.59 -0.92
N ARG A 38 1.48 11.51 -1.03
CA ARG A 38 0.63 10.50 -0.41
C ARG A 38 -0.21 9.87 -1.52
N ASP A 39 -0.45 8.57 -1.43
CA ASP A 39 -1.36 7.89 -2.34
C ASP A 39 -2.80 8.13 -1.89
N VAL A 40 -3.29 9.36 -2.01
CA VAL A 40 -4.58 9.80 -1.46
C VAL A 40 -5.79 9.04 -2.00
N LEU A 41 -5.63 8.28 -3.07
CA LEU A 41 -6.67 7.43 -3.66
C LEU A 41 -6.69 6.01 -3.09
N ASN A 42 -5.66 5.61 -2.34
CA ASN A 42 -5.61 4.30 -1.67
C ASN A 42 -6.51 4.28 -0.44
N LEU A 43 -6.82 3.08 0.04
CA LEU A 43 -7.54 2.91 1.30
C LEU A 43 -6.72 3.53 2.44
N ALA A 44 -7.31 4.51 3.15
CA ALA A 44 -6.58 5.33 4.14
C ALA A 44 -5.90 4.52 5.24
N PHE A 45 -6.58 3.48 5.74
CA PHE A 45 -6.09 2.56 6.76
C PHE A 45 -5.56 1.24 6.17
N GLY A 46 -5.48 1.15 4.84
CA GLY A 46 -4.94 -0.02 4.16
C GLY A 46 -3.42 0.04 4.04
N TRP A 47 -2.80 -1.13 3.99
CA TRP A 47 -1.39 -1.26 3.66
C TRP A 47 -1.16 -1.12 2.14
N CYS A 48 0.00 -0.59 1.80
CA CYS A 48 0.59 -0.66 0.46
C CYS A 48 1.90 -1.43 0.59
N ALA A 49 2.09 -2.43 -0.27
CA ALA A 49 3.33 -3.17 -0.37
C ALA A 49 4.19 -2.55 -1.48
N VAL A 50 5.39 -2.09 -1.14
CA VAL A 50 6.34 -1.52 -2.10
C VAL A 50 7.59 -2.37 -2.10
N GLN A 51 7.96 -2.91 -3.25
CA GLN A 51 9.17 -3.68 -3.46
C GLN A 51 10.16 -2.90 -4.32
N ALA A 52 11.40 -2.76 -3.84
CA ALA A 52 12.49 -2.21 -4.64
C ALA A 52 13.04 -3.27 -5.61
N LEU A 53 13.26 -2.86 -6.85
CA LEU A 53 13.83 -3.69 -7.91
C LEU A 53 14.96 -2.90 -8.61
N GLY A 54 15.78 -3.60 -9.40
CA GLY A 54 16.91 -2.99 -10.13
C GLY A 54 18.29 -3.25 -9.50
N ARG A 55 19.35 -2.67 -10.04
CA ARG A 55 20.74 -2.85 -9.58
C ARG A 55 21.31 -1.49 -9.21
N PHE A 56 21.50 -1.26 -7.93
CA PHE A 56 22.01 0.00 -7.37
C PHE A 56 22.64 -0.23 -6.00
N ASP A 57 23.54 0.67 -5.60
CA ASP A 57 24.13 0.74 -4.26
C ASP A 57 23.16 1.44 -3.31
N HIS A 58 22.41 0.65 -2.55
CA HIS A 58 21.38 1.13 -1.62
C HIS A 58 21.92 1.93 -0.44
N THR A 59 23.25 2.02 -0.27
CA THR A 59 23.89 2.86 0.76
C THR A 59 24.18 4.27 0.26
N LYS A 60 24.11 4.47 -1.07
CA LYS A 60 24.41 5.76 -1.73
C LYS A 60 23.20 6.40 -2.39
N GLY A 61 22.12 5.67 -2.60
CA GLY A 61 20.93 6.16 -3.29
C GLY A 61 19.74 5.21 -3.20
N GLY A 62 18.63 5.59 -3.82
CA GLY A 62 17.42 4.74 -3.86
C GLY A 62 16.68 4.58 -2.52
N HIS A 63 17.10 5.29 -1.48
CA HIS A 63 16.49 5.27 -0.14
C HIS A 63 15.02 5.63 -0.17
N LEU A 64 14.26 5.08 0.78
CA LEU A 64 12.88 5.44 1.05
C LEU A 64 12.85 6.51 2.15
N VAL A 65 12.12 7.59 1.92
CA VAL A 65 11.93 8.68 2.89
C VAL A 65 10.50 8.62 3.40
N LEU A 66 10.33 8.46 4.72
CA LEU A 66 9.05 8.51 5.42
C LEU A 66 9.00 9.83 6.19
N TRP A 67 8.42 10.85 5.56
CA TRP A 67 8.54 12.24 5.99
C TRP A 67 7.89 12.50 7.36
N ASP A 68 6.69 11.97 7.57
CA ASP A 68 5.94 12.19 8.81
C ASP A 68 6.61 11.49 10.01
N LEU A 69 7.37 10.41 9.73
CA LEU A 69 8.14 9.66 10.73
C LEU A 69 9.57 10.19 10.91
N LYS A 70 9.97 11.21 10.12
CA LYS A 70 11.34 11.75 10.07
C LYS A 70 12.41 10.66 9.88
N LEU A 71 12.09 9.68 9.03
CA LEU A 71 12.91 8.48 8.86
C LEU A 71 13.35 8.32 7.40
N VAL A 72 14.64 7.99 7.22
CA VAL A 72 15.22 7.61 5.93
C VAL A 72 15.69 6.17 6.05
N VAL A 73 15.18 5.31 5.17
CA VAL A 73 15.46 3.86 5.15
C VAL A 73 16.35 3.57 3.94
N GLU A 74 17.51 2.98 4.17
CA GLU A 74 18.24 2.29 3.10
C GLU A 74 17.36 1.13 2.59
N PHE A 75 17.01 1.17 1.31
CA PHE A 75 15.99 0.28 0.77
C PHE A 75 16.57 -0.56 -0.37
N PRO A 76 17.18 -1.72 -0.05
CA PRO A 76 17.94 -2.51 -1.02
C PRO A 76 17.06 -3.18 -2.07
N HIS A 77 17.69 -3.58 -3.18
CA HIS A 77 17.06 -4.44 -4.16
C HIS A 77 16.42 -5.68 -3.50
N GLY A 78 15.19 -5.99 -3.90
CA GLY A 78 14.42 -7.13 -3.38
C GLY A 78 13.71 -6.85 -2.06
N ALA A 79 14.05 -5.77 -1.35
CA ALA A 79 13.39 -5.39 -0.10
C ALA A 79 11.92 -5.02 -0.36
N LEU A 80 11.08 -5.40 0.60
CA LEU A 80 9.65 -5.11 0.63
C LEU A 80 9.35 -4.31 1.90
N ILE A 81 8.53 -3.27 1.77
CA ILE A 81 7.94 -2.56 2.90
C ILE A 81 6.43 -2.56 2.79
N LEU A 82 5.75 -2.73 3.92
CA LEU A 82 4.34 -2.42 4.09
C LEU A 82 4.24 -1.04 4.75
N LEU A 83 3.58 -0.08 4.09
CA LEU A 83 3.31 1.24 4.67
C LEU A 83 1.87 1.70 4.39
N PRO A 84 1.27 2.53 5.27
CA PRO A 84 -0.03 3.12 5.01
C PRO A 84 0.14 4.34 4.08
N SER A 85 0.32 4.06 2.78
CA SER A 85 0.79 5.03 1.80
C SER A 85 -0.17 6.21 1.54
N ALA A 86 -1.45 6.05 1.90
CA ALA A 86 -2.46 7.11 1.86
C ALA A 86 -2.31 8.15 2.98
N THR A 87 -1.76 7.77 4.14
CA THR A 87 -1.69 8.63 5.34
C THR A 87 -0.27 9.10 5.63
N VAL A 88 0.75 8.27 5.37
CA VAL A 88 2.16 8.64 5.56
C VAL A 88 2.74 9.22 4.28
N ALA A 89 3.19 10.48 4.36
CA ALA A 89 3.90 11.13 3.27
C ALA A 89 5.25 10.45 3.03
N HIS A 90 5.49 10.05 1.79
CA HIS A 90 6.67 9.29 1.42
C HIS A 90 7.21 9.68 0.04
N SER A 91 8.45 9.29 -0.20
CA SER A 91 9.14 9.41 -1.49
C SER A 91 10.32 8.45 -1.53
N ASN A 92 10.89 8.24 -2.70
CA ASN A 92 12.22 7.65 -2.81
C ASN A 92 13.18 8.62 -3.49
N VAL A 93 14.47 8.52 -3.17
CA VAL A 93 15.51 9.36 -3.77
C VAL A 93 16.09 8.71 -5.03
N PRO A 94 16.70 9.50 -5.93
CA PRO A 94 17.43 8.97 -7.09
C PRO A 94 18.53 7.98 -6.70
N VAL A 95 18.91 7.13 -7.65
CA VAL A 95 20.15 6.34 -7.59
C VAL A 95 21.30 7.06 -8.29
N GLN A 96 22.51 6.52 -8.21
CA GLN A 96 23.67 7.10 -8.87
C GLN A 96 23.56 6.99 -10.40
N GLU A 97 24.34 7.81 -11.11
CA GLU A 97 24.42 7.74 -12.56
C GLU A 97 24.87 6.34 -13.04
N GLY A 98 24.19 5.79 -14.03
CA GLY A 98 24.44 4.43 -14.53
C GLY A 98 23.83 3.30 -13.70
N GLU A 99 23.19 3.59 -12.57
CA GLU A 99 22.45 2.59 -11.78
C GLU A 99 20.99 2.48 -12.23
N GLU A 100 20.37 1.35 -11.89
CA GLU A 100 18.99 1.06 -12.25
C GLU A 100 18.11 0.86 -11.03
N ARG A 101 17.04 1.64 -10.91
CA ARG A 101 16.02 1.44 -9.87
C ARG A 101 14.61 1.46 -10.42
N LEU A 102 13.89 0.41 -10.05
CA LEU A 102 12.53 0.10 -10.42
C LEU A 102 11.73 -0.17 -9.14
N SER A 103 10.41 -0.18 -9.23
CA SER A 103 9.60 -0.68 -8.12
C SER A 103 8.37 -1.44 -8.59
N PHE A 104 7.97 -2.41 -7.77
CA PHE A 104 6.71 -3.11 -7.86
C PHE A 104 5.87 -2.74 -6.65
N THR A 105 4.63 -2.37 -6.86
CA THR A 105 3.73 -1.91 -5.79
C THR A 105 2.41 -2.68 -5.84
N GLN A 106 1.86 -2.98 -4.67
CA GLN A 106 0.54 -3.59 -4.52
C GLN A 106 -0.26 -2.78 -3.51
N PHE A 107 -1.49 -2.45 -3.84
CA PHE A 107 -2.33 -1.58 -3.03
C PHE A 107 -3.81 -1.84 -3.33
N SER A 108 -4.68 -1.27 -2.51
CA SER A 108 -6.12 -1.29 -2.75
C SER A 108 -6.66 0.14 -2.77
N ALA A 109 -7.27 0.53 -3.88
CA ALA A 109 -7.87 1.86 -4.02
C ALA A 109 -9.06 2.02 -3.07
N GLY A 110 -9.12 3.11 -2.31
CA GLY A 110 -10.23 3.37 -1.38
C GLY A 110 -11.59 3.52 -2.09
N GLY A 111 -11.56 3.89 -3.38
CA GLY A 111 -12.75 3.95 -4.24
C GLY A 111 -13.52 2.62 -4.33
N ILE A 112 -12.85 1.47 -4.32
CA ILE A 112 -13.52 0.17 -4.45
C ILE A 112 -14.36 -0.15 -3.21
N PHE A 113 -13.82 0.13 -2.01
CA PHE A 113 -14.54 -0.07 -0.76
C PHE A 113 -15.74 0.88 -0.64
N ARG A 114 -15.56 2.15 -1.03
CA ARG A 114 -16.69 3.10 -1.08
C ARG A 114 -17.80 2.64 -2.02
N PHE A 115 -17.44 2.06 -3.16
CA PHE A 115 -18.42 1.54 -4.11
C PHE A 115 -19.19 0.34 -3.53
N LEU A 116 -18.51 -0.54 -2.79
CA LEU A 116 -19.13 -1.67 -2.09
C LEU A 116 -20.03 -1.20 -0.94
N ASP A 117 -19.55 -0.28 -0.09
CA ASP A 117 -20.32 0.35 1.00
C ASP A 117 -21.63 0.96 0.46
N ASN A 118 -21.58 1.55 -0.73
CA ASN A 118 -22.72 2.18 -1.39
C ASN A 118 -23.59 1.19 -2.19
N HIS A 119 -23.53 -0.11 -1.92
CA HIS A 119 -24.30 -1.15 -2.62
C HIS A 119 -24.07 -1.15 -4.14
N CYS A 120 -22.81 -1.10 -4.56
CA CYS A 120 -22.37 -1.07 -5.95
C CYS A 120 -22.89 0.17 -6.71
N LYS A 121 -22.90 1.32 -6.04
CA LYS A 121 -23.26 2.62 -6.63
C LYS A 121 -22.15 3.63 -6.40
N THR A 122 -21.97 4.53 -7.34
CA THR A 122 -21.20 5.76 -7.08
C THR A 122 -21.90 6.57 -6.00
N GLU A 123 -21.15 7.42 -5.28
CA GLU A 123 -21.75 8.30 -4.26
C GLU A 123 -22.87 9.17 -4.83
N LYS A 124 -22.71 9.64 -6.07
CA LYS A 124 -23.74 10.40 -6.79
C LYS A 124 -25.01 9.56 -7.00
N GLN A 125 -24.86 8.33 -7.51
CA GLN A 125 -26.00 7.44 -7.73
C GLN A 125 -26.70 7.08 -6.42
N LEU A 126 -25.97 6.90 -5.32
CA LEU A 126 -26.58 6.65 -4.01
C LEU A 126 -27.33 7.89 -3.51
N ALA A 127 -26.73 9.08 -3.60
CA ALA A 127 -27.38 10.31 -3.18
C ALA A 127 -28.69 10.59 -3.93
N GLU A 128 -28.75 10.22 -5.22
CA GLU A 128 -29.97 10.35 -6.05
C GLU A 128 -31.01 9.27 -5.72
N ALA A 129 -30.58 8.02 -5.50
CA ALA A 129 -31.48 6.89 -5.31
C ALA A 129 -32.00 6.74 -3.86
N ASP A 130 -31.17 7.06 -2.87
CA ASP A 130 -31.45 6.95 -1.44
C ASP A 130 -30.71 8.03 -0.63
N PRO A 131 -31.28 9.26 -0.56
CA PRO A 131 -30.67 10.37 0.17
C PRO A 131 -30.49 10.10 1.67
N MET A 132 -31.36 9.27 2.28
CA MET A 132 -31.29 8.96 3.70
C MET A 132 -30.10 8.05 4.01
N GLU A 133 -29.92 6.99 3.22
CA GLU A 133 -28.76 6.10 3.36
C GLU A 133 -27.46 6.82 3.02
N TYR A 134 -27.47 7.69 2.00
CA TYR A 134 -26.33 8.55 1.69
C TYR A 134 -25.92 9.40 2.90
N ALA A 135 -26.88 10.08 3.55
CA ALA A 135 -26.60 10.92 4.72
C ALA A 135 -26.01 10.08 5.87
N ARG A 136 -26.59 8.91 6.14
CA ARG A 136 -26.09 7.97 7.16
C ARG A 136 -24.65 7.52 6.88
N LEU A 137 -24.33 7.17 5.64
CA LEU A 137 -22.97 6.77 5.25
C LEU A 137 -21.98 7.95 5.30
N MET A 138 -22.40 9.17 5.00
CA MET A 138 -21.53 10.35 5.16
C MET A 138 -21.20 10.61 6.63
N GLU A 139 -22.16 10.43 7.53
CA GLU A 139 -21.93 10.54 8.97
C GLU A 139 -20.93 9.48 9.46
N LEU A 140 -21.09 8.22 9.05
CA LEU A 140 -20.15 7.14 9.39
C LEU A 140 -18.73 7.38 8.87
N LYS A 141 -18.56 8.09 7.75
CA LYS A 141 -17.23 8.43 7.23
C LYS A 141 -16.44 9.33 8.18
N THR A 142 -17.11 10.17 8.98
CA THR A 142 -16.43 11.10 9.90
C THR A 142 -15.68 10.37 11.01
N ALA A 143 -16.20 9.23 11.48
CA ALA A 143 -15.57 8.38 12.49
C ALA A 143 -14.71 7.25 11.90
N ARG A 144 -14.62 7.14 10.56
CA ARG A 144 -13.97 6.00 9.88
C ARG A 144 -12.47 5.88 10.20
N TRP A 145 -11.83 6.97 10.58
CA TRP A 145 -10.43 6.95 10.98
C TRP A 145 -10.21 6.17 12.28
N GLU A 146 -11.16 6.21 13.23
CA GLU A 146 -11.09 5.46 14.50
C GLU A 146 -11.12 3.96 14.23
N MET A 147 -12.07 3.52 13.39
CA MET A 147 -12.13 2.15 12.91
C MET A 147 -10.83 1.76 12.22
N GLY A 148 -10.33 2.60 11.31
CA GLY A 148 -9.07 2.35 10.61
C GLY A 148 -7.87 2.17 11.55
N LEU A 149 -7.77 2.99 12.59
CA LEU A 149 -6.72 2.85 13.60
C LEU A 149 -6.89 1.58 14.44
N SER A 150 -8.11 1.18 14.77
CA SER A 150 -8.39 -0.03 15.54
C SER A 150 -7.98 -1.34 14.82
N LEU A 151 -7.75 -1.27 13.50
CA LEU A 151 -7.27 -2.40 12.69
C LEU A 151 -5.74 -2.56 12.72
N LEU A 152 -5.01 -1.58 13.23
CA LEU A 152 -3.55 -1.64 13.32
C LEU A 152 -3.12 -2.37 14.59
N SER A 153 -2.11 -3.23 14.49
CA SER A 153 -1.52 -3.90 15.64
C SER A 153 -0.96 -2.89 16.64
N THR A 154 -1.18 -3.16 17.91
CA THR A 154 -0.58 -2.47 19.04
C THR A 154 0.77 -3.08 19.41
N MET A 155 1.56 -2.39 20.24
CA MET A 155 2.81 -2.96 20.76
C MET A 155 2.57 -4.22 21.61
N ASP A 156 1.43 -4.29 22.29
CA ASP A 156 1.07 -5.44 23.11
C ASP A 156 0.75 -6.67 22.23
N ASP A 157 0.08 -6.46 21.09
CA ASP A 157 -0.18 -7.52 20.11
C ASP A 157 1.14 -8.13 19.61
N LEU A 158 2.10 -7.27 19.24
CA LEU A 158 3.40 -7.70 18.71
C LEU A 158 4.26 -8.45 19.74
N THR A 159 4.23 -8.02 21.00
CA THR A 159 5.03 -8.65 22.05
C THR A 159 4.42 -9.98 22.51
N THR A 160 3.10 -10.13 22.47
CA THR A 160 2.40 -11.38 22.79
C THR A 160 2.68 -12.44 21.74
N GLU A 161 2.54 -12.11 20.44
CA GLU A 161 2.82 -13.02 19.34
C GLU A 161 4.28 -13.50 19.31
N SER A 162 5.24 -12.61 19.64
CA SER A 162 6.66 -12.99 19.70
C SER A 162 6.94 -14.08 20.73
N ARG A 163 6.23 -14.06 21.87
CA ARG A 163 6.42 -15.01 22.98
C ARG A 163 5.80 -16.36 22.64
N GLU A 164 4.63 -16.35 22.00
CA GLU A 164 3.96 -17.58 21.56
C GLU A 164 4.71 -18.25 20.40
N GLY A 165 5.19 -17.48 19.43
CA GLY A 165 6.00 -17.98 18.31
C GLY A 165 7.37 -18.52 18.76
N GLU A 166 7.94 -17.99 19.83
CA GLU A 166 9.17 -18.52 20.43
C GLU A 166 8.90 -19.81 21.23
N LEU A 167 7.74 -19.93 21.88
CA LEU A 167 7.28 -21.15 22.54
C LEU A 167 7.07 -22.29 21.53
N ASP A 168 6.37 -22.04 20.42
CA ASP A 168 6.10 -23.05 19.38
C ASP A 168 7.41 -23.55 18.72
N ARG A 169 8.39 -22.66 18.51
CA ARG A 169 9.73 -23.07 18.00
C ARG A 169 10.54 -23.89 19.00
N ARG A 170 10.34 -23.70 20.31
CA ARG A 170 11.00 -24.49 21.36
C ARG A 170 10.34 -25.85 21.57
N VAL A 171 9.03 -25.95 21.35
CA VAL A 171 8.27 -27.22 21.45
C VAL A 171 8.51 -28.13 20.22
N ARG A 172 8.88 -27.55 19.07
CA ARG A 172 9.20 -28.30 17.84
C ARG A 172 10.68 -28.69 17.67
N ARG A 173 11.51 -28.51 18.70
CA ARG A 173 12.90 -29.02 18.77
C ARG A 173 12.96 -30.20 19.72
#